data_AF-A0A3R7IKN6-F1
#
_entry.id   AF-A0A3R7IKN6-F1
#
_cell.length_a   1.000
_cell.length_b   1.000
_cell.length_c   1.000
_cell.angle_alpha   90.00
_cell.angle_beta   90.00
_cell.angle_gamma   90.00
#
_symmetry.space_group_name_H-M   'P 1'
#
loop_
_entity.id
_entity.type
_entity.pdbx_description
1 polymer ?
#
loop_
_entity_poly.entity_id
_entity_poly.type
_entity_poly.pdbx_seq_one_letter_code
_entity_poly.pdbx_strand_id
1 'polypeptide(L)'
;MNVMILGPAGCGKSLLTEKFGAYLEREGYSVKYVNLDPGCLSVSYKCSFDVRERITVERIMKRERLGPNGAVIRAMEKLENIEIPNYDEDFVPIDTPGRLEIFSFHRCGPKIINQLKDPVGIFILDASIGVKDLPQRIFIRLRRNIGLESTQSMSSIRLIF
;
A
#
# COMPACT_ATOMS: atom_id res chain seq x y z
N MET A 1 -4.13 13.44 6.83
CA MET A 1 -3.22 12.37 7.32
C MET A 1 -3.10 11.26 6.29
N ASN A 2 -1.88 10.84 5.94
CA ASN A 2 -1.66 9.76 4.95
C ASN A 2 -1.75 8.37 5.60
N VAL A 3 -2.67 7.53 5.15
CA VAL A 3 -2.90 6.18 5.70
C VAL A 3 -2.53 5.14 4.65
N MET A 4 -1.36 4.52 4.79
CA MET A 4 -0.87 3.49 3.88
C MET A 4 -1.43 2.12 4.27
N ILE A 5 -2.11 1.48 3.33
CA ILE A 5 -2.68 0.15 3.54
C ILE A 5 -1.73 -0.88 2.94
N LEU A 6 -1.05 -1.63 3.81
CA LEU A 6 0.02 -2.56 3.51
C LEU A 6 -0.43 -4.00 3.79
N GLY A 7 0.16 -4.96 3.11
CA GLY A 7 -0.08 -6.38 3.36
C GLY A 7 0.12 -7.25 2.12
N PRO A 8 0.13 -8.58 2.27
CA PRO A 8 0.32 -9.52 1.17
C PRO A 8 -0.74 -9.40 0.06
N ALA A 9 -0.48 -10.00 -1.11
CA ALA A 9 -1.48 -10.08 -2.17
C ALA A 9 -2.70 -10.87 -1.68
N GLY A 10 -3.90 -10.39 -2.00
CA GLY A 10 -5.14 -11.07 -1.62
C GLY A 10 -5.65 -10.77 -0.20
N CYS A 11 -4.89 -10.09 0.68
CA CYS A 11 -5.33 -9.83 2.06
C CYS A 11 -6.46 -8.77 2.19
N GLY A 12 -6.94 -8.20 1.09
CA GLY A 12 -8.06 -7.25 1.10
C GLY A 12 -7.68 -5.77 1.23
N LYS A 13 -6.46 -5.35 0.87
CA LYS A 13 -6.01 -3.95 0.90
C LYS A 13 -7.01 -2.99 0.24
N SER A 14 -7.33 -3.19 -1.03
CA SER A 14 -8.26 -2.34 -1.79
C SER A 14 -9.67 -2.30 -1.18
N LEU A 15 -10.12 -3.42 -0.61
CA LEU A 15 -11.40 -3.47 0.09
C LEU A 15 -11.36 -2.64 1.39
N LEU A 16 -10.28 -2.74 2.15
CA LEU A 16 -10.11 -1.90 3.34
C LEU A 16 -10.03 -0.43 2.94
N THR A 17 -9.29 -0.07 1.89
CA THR A 17 -9.22 1.31 1.39
C THR A 17 -10.60 1.86 1.11
N GLU A 18 -11.45 1.10 0.42
CA GLU A 18 -12.83 1.47 0.11
C GLU A 18 -13.67 1.64 1.38
N LYS A 19 -13.73 0.61 2.23
CA LYS A 19 -14.65 0.59 3.38
C LYS A 19 -14.21 1.56 4.48
N PHE A 20 -12.91 1.71 4.68
CA PHE A 20 -12.36 2.63 5.66
C PHE A 20 -12.59 4.08 5.25
N GLY A 21 -12.30 4.43 3.99
CA GLY A 21 -12.57 5.77 3.49
C GLY A 21 -14.07 6.11 3.55
N ALA A 22 -14.94 5.20 3.11
CA ALA A 22 -16.39 5.40 3.16
C ALA A 22 -16.92 5.55 4.59
N TYR A 23 -16.31 4.86 5.56
CA TYR A 23 -16.60 5.06 6.97
C TYR A 23 -16.20 6.46 7.43
N LEU A 24 -14.98 6.90 7.13
CA LEU A 24 -14.48 8.23 7.50
C LEU A 24 -15.33 9.36 6.90
N GLU A 25 -15.73 9.24 5.63
CA GLU A 25 -16.63 10.19 4.97
C GLU A 25 -17.98 10.28 5.70
N ARG A 26 -18.53 9.15 6.15
CA ARG A 26 -19.78 9.11 6.93
C ARG A 26 -19.66 9.75 8.30
N GLU A 27 -18.49 9.69 8.92
CA GLU A 27 -18.20 10.38 10.19
C GLU A 27 -17.92 11.88 10.00
N GLY A 28 -17.96 12.38 8.76
CA GLY A 28 -17.83 13.81 8.44
C GLY A 28 -16.40 14.27 8.15
N TYR A 29 -15.44 13.35 8.01
CA TYR A 29 -14.08 13.69 7.62
C TYR A 29 -13.96 13.93 6.11
N SER A 30 -13.06 14.83 5.73
CA SER A 30 -12.64 14.98 4.34
C SER A 30 -11.69 13.85 3.94
N VAL A 31 -11.97 13.19 2.81
CA VAL A 31 -11.22 12.00 2.36
C VAL A 31 -10.81 12.08 0.90
N LYS A 32 -9.57 11.70 0.60
CA LYS A 32 -9.06 11.49 -0.77
C LYS A 32 -8.45 10.10 -0.92
N TYR A 33 -8.81 9.42 -2.00
CA TYR A 33 -8.32 8.08 -2.27
C TYR A 33 -7.14 8.11 -3.25
N VAL A 34 -6.09 7.34 -2.94
CA VAL A 34 -4.90 7.20 -3.78
C VAL A 34 -4.68 5.71 -4.08
N ASN A 35 -4.64 5.35 -5.35
CA ASN A 35 -4.24 4.02 -5.79
C ASN A 35 -2.80 4.05 -6.34
N LEU A 36 -1.91 3.27 -5.70
CA LEU A 36 -0.53 3.06 -6.14
C LEU A 36 -0.28 1.67 -6.73
N ASP A 37 -1.30 0.82 -6.91
CA ASP A 37 -1.13 -0.50 -7.51
C ASP A 37 -1.31 -0.47 -9.06
N PRO A 38 -0.22 -0.63 -9.84
CA PRO A 38 -0.30 -0.68 -11.30
C PRO A 38 -0.80 -2.04 -11.84
N GLY A 39 -0.91 -3.06 -10.99
CA GLY A 39 -1.43 -4.38 -11.32
C GLY A 39 -2.92 -4.54 -11.05
N CYS A 40 -3.55 -3.55 -10.42
CA CYS A 40 -4.98 -3.57 -10.11
C CYS A 40 -5.84 -3.40 -11.37
N LEU A 41 -6.78 -4.33 -11.61
CA LEU A 41 -7.69 -4.29 -12.76
C LEU A 41 -8.77 -3.22 -12.61
N SER A 42 -9.38 -3.13 -11.44
CA SER A 42 -10.43 -2.17 -11.11
C SER A 42 -10.42 -1.86 -9.62
N VAL A 43 -10.78 -0.63 -9.28
CA VAL A 43 -10.98 -0.17 -7.90
C VAL A 43 -12.44 0.24 -7.74
N SER A 44 -13.00 -0.01 -6.56
CA SER A 44 -14.41 0.27 -6.24
C SER A 44 -14.64 1.67 -5.64
N TYR A 45 -13.59 2.50 -5.56
CA TYR A 45 -13.60 3.84 -4.97
C TYR A 45 -13.13 4.89 -5.98
N LYS A 46 -13.60 6.14 -5.83
CA LYS A 46 -13.22 7.25 -6.72
C LYS A 46 -11.83 7.76 -6.36
N CYS A 47 -10.84 7.32 -7.12
CA CYS A 47 -9.46 7.78 -6.96
C CYS A 47 -9.34 9.27 -7.26
N SER A 48 -8.67 9.99 -6.37
CA SER A 48 -8.16 11.33 -6.64
C SER A 48 -6.78 11.29 -7.31
N PHE A 49 -6.06 10.19 -7.09
CA PHE A 49 -4.87 9.83 -7.83
C PHE A 49 -4.89 8.33 -8.14
N ASP A 50 -4.70 7.98 -9.40
CA ASP A 50 -4.59 6.58 -9.84
C ASP A 50 -3.34 6.39 -10.69
N VAL A 51 -2.39 5.61 -10.19
CA VAL A 51 -1.15 5.29 -10.90
C VAL A 51 -1.41 4.65 -12.28
N ARG A 52 -2.56 3.98 -12.45
CA ARG A 52 -2.92 3.23 -13.67
C ARG A 52 -3.12 4.13 -14.88
N GLU A 53 -3.43 5.41 -14.66
CA GLU A 53 -3.48 6.40 -15.74
C GLU A 53 -2.10 6.55 -16.42
N ARG A 54 -1.02 6.40 -15.64
CA ARG A 54 0.36 6.56 -16.09
C ARG A 54 1.00 5.22 -16.46
N ILE A 55 0.86 4.22 -15.60
CA ILE A 55 1.51 2.90 -15.76
C ILE A 55 0.56 1.77 -15.37
N THR A 56 0.48 0.74 -16.22
CA THR A 56 -0.16 -0.53 -15.85
C THR A 56 0.76 -1.69 -16.19
N VAL A 57 0.71 -2.76 -15.40
CA VAL A 57 1.47 -3.99 -15.66
C VAL A 57 1.13 -4.53 -17.05
N GLU A 58 -0.15 -4.51 -17.44
CA GLU A 58 -0.59 -4.97 -18.76
C GLU A 58 0.03 -4.16 -19.92
N ARG A 59 0.06 -2.81 -19.81
CA ARG A 59 0.68 -1.95 -20.83
C ARG A 59 2.18 -2.22 -20.94
N ILE A 60 2.85 -2.49 -19.82
CA ILE A 60 4.28 -2.82 -19.79
C ILE A 60 4.55 -4.18 -20.44
N MET A 61 3.75 -5.20 -20.11
CA MET A 61 3.87 -6.53 -20.74
C MET A 61 3.79 -6.42 -22.26
N LYS A 62 2.80 -5.67 -22.77
CA LYS A 62 2.58 -5.49 -24.22
C LYS A 62 3.70 -4.69 -24.89
N ARG A 63 4.11 -3.56 -24.30
CA ARG A 63 5.08 -2.63 -24.91
C ARG A 63 6.53 -3.12 -24.81
N GLU A 64 6.91 -3.67 -23.67
CA GLU A 64 8.29 -4.07 -23.37
C GLU A 64 8.51 -5.58 -23.59
N ARG A 65 7.49 -6.32 -24.05
CA ARG A 65 7.52 -7.78 -24.31
C ARG A 65 8.00 -8.60 -23.10
N LEU A 66 7.60 -8.15 -21.91
CA LEU A 66 7.96 -8.78 -20.65
C LEU A 66 6.88 -9.77 -20.22
N GLY A 67 7.30 -10.87 -19.59
CA GLY A 67 6.39 -11.74 -18.84
C GLY A 67 5.82 -11.04 -17.60
N PRO A 68 4.79 -11.60 -16.94
CA PRO A 68 4.08 -10.96 -15.84
C PRO A 68 5.00 -10.48 -14.70
N ASN A 69 5.96 -11.30 -14.29
CA ASN A 69 6.88 -10.95 -13.21
C ASN A 69 7.84 -9.81 -13.60
N GLY A 70 8.37 -9.84 -14.83
CA GLY A 70 9.24 -8.78 -15.33
C GLY A 70 8.49 -7.45 -15.45
N ALA A 71 7.24 -7.49 -15.90
CA ALA A 71 6.40 -6.30 -15.99
C ALA A 71 6.06 -5.70 -14.63
N VAL A 72 5.86 -6.52 -13.58
CA VAL A 72 5.64 -6.01 -12.22
C VAL A 72 6.88 -5.30 -11.69
N ILE A 73 8.08 -5.89 -11.84
CA ILE A 73 9.34 -5.24 -11.42
C ILE A 73 9.51 -3.92 -12.17
N ARG A 74 9.31 -3.93 -13.48
CA ARG A 74 9.40 -2.74 -14.32
C ARG A 74 8.37 -1.67 -13.96
N ALA A 75 7.17 -2.07 -13.52
CA ALA A 75 6.17 -1.14 -13.01
C ALA A 75 6.64 -0.47 -11.72
N MET A 76 7.29 -1.20 -10.82
CA MET A 76 7.84 -0.65 -9.57
C MET A 76 8.99 0.34 -9.83
N GLU A 77 9.85 0.07 -10.81
CA GLU A 77 10.90 1.02 -11.24
C GLU A 77 10.32 2.32 -11.80
N LYS A 78 9.23 2.24 -12.58
CA LYS A 78 8.56 3.45 -13.10
C LYS A 78 7.85 4.20 -11.98
N LEU A 79 7.20 3.47 -11.07
CA LEU A 79 6.53 4.02 -9.90
C LEU A 79 7.49 4.80 -8.98
N GLU A 80 8.76 4.40 -8.90
CA GLU A 80 9.81 5.10 -8.16
C GLU A 80 9.97 6.59 -8.55
N ASN A 81 9.66 6.94 -9.80
CA ASN A 81 9.81 8.28 -10.35
C ASN A 81 8.47 9.01 -10.49
N ILE A 82 7.40 8.45 -9.96
CA ILE A 82 6.08 9.07 -9.96
C ILE A 82 5.95 9.96 -8.74
N GLU A 83 5.67 11.24 -8.97
CA GLU A 83 5.28 12.18 -7.92
C GLU A 83 3.84 11.91 -7.47
N ILE A 84 3.69 11.72 -6.16
CA ILE A 84 2.40 11.56 -5.50
C ILE A 84 1.91 12.95 -5.05
N PRO A 85 0.70 13.37 -5.46
CA PRO A 85 0.15 14.64 -5.01
C PRO A 85 -0.02 14.68 -3.50
N ASN A 86 0.29 15.82 -2.90
CA ASN A 86 -0.07 16.10 -1.52
C ASN A 86 -1.51 16.60 -1.46
N TYR A 87 -2.23 16.09 -0.47
CA TYR A 87 -3.65 16.33 -0.21
C TYR A 87 -3.76 16.93 1.20
N ASP A 88 -4.61 17.94 1.34
CA ASP A 88 -4.82 18.67 2.62
C ASP A 88 -6.09 18.20 3.35
N GLU A 89 -6.51 16.98 3.05
CA GLU A 89 -7.66 16.32 3.65
C GLU A 89 -7.31 15.61 4.97
N ASP A 90 -8.32 15.48 5.82
CA ASP A 90 -8.21 14.85 7.14
C ASP A 90 -7.59 13.45 7.02
N PHE A 91 -8.04 12.68 6.02
CA PHE A 91 -7.52 11.35 5.73
C PHE A 91 -7.29 11.13 4.23
N VAL A 92 -6.16 10.49 3.93
CA VAL A 92 -5.78 10.08 2.59
C VAL A 92 -5.46 8.58 2.62
N PRO A 93 -6.46 7.69 2.43
CA PRO A 93 -6.21 6.26 2.28
C PRO A 93 -5.43 5.98 1.00
N ILE A 94 -4.29 5.29 1.15
CA ILE A 94 -3.36 4.95 0.07
C ILE A 94 -3.33 3.43 -0.08
N ASP A 95 -3.87 2.93 -1.18
CA ASP A 95 -3.82 1.52 -1.57
C ASP A 95 -2.46 1.22 -2.21
N THR A 96 -1.72 0.29 -1.62
CA THR A 96 -0.35 -0.04 -2.04
C THR A 96 -0.30 -1.28 -2.93
N PRO A 97 0.75 -1.44 -3.77
CA PRO A 97 0.90 -2.60 -4.65
C PRO A 97 0.67 -3.96 -3.96
N GLY A 98 -0.05 -4.85 -4.64
CA GLY A 98 -0.39 -6.19 -4.15
C GLY A 98 0.79 -7.03 -3.68
N ARG A 99 1.96 -6.92 -4.34
CA ARG A 99 3.19 -7.66 -4.00
C ARG A 99 4.07 -6.83 -3.08
N LEU A 100 3.76 -6.91 -1.78
CA LEU A 100 4.45 -6.18 -0.72
C LEU A 100 5.97 -6.43 -0.71
N GLU A 101 6.44 -7.62 -1.06
CA GLU A 101 7.86 -7.93 -1.10
C GLU A 101 8.56 -6.99 -2.09
N ILE A 102 8.01 -6.86 -3.30
CA ILE A 102 8.61 -6.01 -4.31
C ILE A 102 8.52 -4.55 -3.87
N PHE A 103 7.39 -4.11 -3.32
CA PHE A 103 7.24 -2.74 -2.81
C PHE A 103 8.21 -2.40 -1.65
N SER A 104 8.43 -3.34 -0.72
CA SER A 104 9.23 -3.12 0.49
C SER A 104 10.73 -3.37 0.31
N PHE A 105 11.11 -4.18 -0.68
CA PHE A 105 12.51 -4.49 -0.99
C PHE A 105 13.06 -3.67 -2.15
N HIS A 106 12.21 -3.16 -3.04
CA HIS A 106 12.62 -2.25 -4.11
C HIS A 106 12.77 -0.83 -3.59
N ARG A 107 13.60 -0.02 -4.26
CA ARG A 107 13.84 1.39 -3.92
C ARG A 107 12.58 2.26 -3.98
N CYS A 108 11.50 1.77 -4.59
CA CYS A 108 10.25 2.51 -4.76
C CYS A 108 9.54 2.75 -3.42
N GLY A 109 9.53 1.76 -2.50
CA GLY A 109 8.85 1.89 -1.20
C GLY A 109 9.36 3.07 -0.38
N PRO A 110 10.66 3.11 -0.01
CA PRO A 110 11.22 4.23 0.74
C PRO A 110 11.06 5.58 0.03
N LYS A 111 11.21 5.63 -1.30
CA LYS A 111 11.02 6.87 -2.07
C LYS A 111 9.58 7.37 -2.06
N ILE A 112 8.60 6.48 -2.13
CA ILE A 112 7.19 6.85 -2.00
C ILE A 112 6.91 7.37 -0.59
N ILE A 113 7.39 6.67 0.44
CA ILE A 113 7.14 7.04 1.83
C ILE A 113 7.76 8.39 2.17
N ASN A 114 8.96 8.69 1.66
CA ASN A 114 9.62 9.98 1.85
C ASN A 114 8.94 11.15 1.13
N GLN A 115 8.04 10.89 0.18
CA GLN A 115 7.20 11.94 -0.43
C GLN A 115 5.99 12.29 0.44
N LEU A 116 5.57 11.39 1.33
CA LEU A 116 4.37 11.56 2.14
C LEU A 116 4.70 12.27 3.45
N LYS A 117 3.85 13.23 3.82
CA LYS A 117 3.91 13.89 5.13
C LYS A 117 3.24 13.01 6.19
N ASP A 118 3.97 12.70 7.26
CA ASP A 118 3.52 11.96 8.44
C ASP A 118 2.68 10.69 8.13
N PRO A 119 3.21 9.73 7.34
CA PRO A 119 2.45 8.55 6.94
C PRO A 119 2.26 7.56 8.09
N VAL A 120 1.04 7.02 8.21
CA VAL A 120 0.70 5.92 9.13
C VAL A 120 0.46 4.65 8.32
N GLY A 121 1.10 3.54 8.70
CA GLY A 121 0.94 2.24 8.05
C GLY A 121 -0.05 1.33 8.77
N ILE A 122 -1.07 0.85 8.07
CA ILE A 122 -1.95 -0.24 8.51
C ILE A 122 -1.50 -1.52 7.80
N PHE A 123 -1.07 -2.53 8.55
CA PHE A 123 -0.65 -3.82 8.00
C PHE A 123 -1.74 -4.87 8.14
N ILE A 124 -2.32 -5.30 7.02
CA ILE A 124 -3.36 -6.33 7.00
C ILE A 124 -2.72 -7.72 6.90
N LEU A 125 -3.17 -8.60 7.79
CA LEU A 125 -2.87 -10.02 7.78
C LEU A 125 -4.15 -10.80 7.49
N ASP A 126 -4.05 -11.78 6.60
CA ASP A 126 -5.13 -12.73 6.36
C ASP A 126 -5.21 -13.71 7.54
N ALA A 127 -6.36 -13.74 8.22
CA ALA A 127 -6.59 -14.58 9.40
C ALA A 127 -6.62 -16.09 9.08
N SER A 128 -6.76 -16.47 7.81
CA SER A 128 -6.65 -17.86 7.36
C SER A 128 -5.21 -18.39 7.40
N ILE A 129 -4.21 -17.50 7.41
CA ILE A 129 -2.81 -17.86 7.57
C ILE A 129 -2.62 -18.27 9.04
N GLY A 130 -2.37 -19.56 9.28
CA GLY A 130 -2.14 -20.08 10.62
C GLY A 130 -1.04 -19.29 11.35
N VAL A 131 -1.29 -18.95 12.61
CA VAL A 131 -0.40 -18.13 13.48
C VAL A 131 1.02 -18.73 13.63
N LYS A 132 1.22 -20.00 13.29
CA LYS A 132 2.53 -20.67 13.30
C LYS A 132 3.42 -20.29 12.11
N ASP A 133 2.83 -19.83 11.00
CA ASP A 133 3.55 -19.34 9.80
C ASP A 133 3.63 -17.81 9.77
N LEU A 134 3.41 -17.16 10.93
CA LEU A 134 3.26 -15.72 11.01
C LEU A 134 4.46 -14.99 10.37
N PRO A 135 4.23 -13.84 9.70
CA PRO A 135 5.24 -13.06 8.96
C PRO A 135 6.33 -12.39 9.81
N GLN A 136 6.89 -13.05 10.82
CA GLN A 136 7.93 -12.48 11.69
C GLN A 136 9.13 -11.96 10.88
N ARG A 137 9.52 -12.68 9.81
CA ARG A 137 10.59 -12.24 8.91
C ARG A 137 10.21 -11.00 8.10
N ILE A 138 8.96 -10.88 7.66
CA ILE A 138 8.46 -9.71 6.93
C ILE A 138 8.38 -8.53 7.89
N PHE A 139 7.82 -8.71 9.09
CA PHE A 139 7.66 -7.66 10.10
C PHE A 139 9.01 -7.10 10.59
N ILE A 140 9.98 -7.97 10.90
CA ILE A 140 11.36 -7.58 11.27
C ILE A 140 12.02 -6.76 10.16
N ARG A 141 11.68 -7.01 8.89
CA ARG A 141 12.33 -6.38 7.74
C ARG A 141 11.63 -5.12 7.25
N LEU A 142 10.31 -5.06 7.34
CA LEU A 142 9.54 -3.81 7.23
C LEU A 142 10.06 -2.80 8.27
N ARG A 143 10.28 -3.25 9.51
CA ARG A 143 10.89 -2.44 10.56
C ARG A 143 12.26 -1.88 10.18
N ARG A 144 13.09 -2.67 9.49
CA ARG A 144 14.47 -2.31 9.12
C ARG A 144 14.57 -1.40 7.88
N ASN A 145 13.69 -1.58 6.90
CA ASN A 145 13.78 -0.88 5.60
C ASN A 145 12.81 0.29 5.47
N ILE A 146 11.70 0.30 6.22
CA ILE A 146 10.63 1.31 6.12
C ILE A 146 10.65 2.28 7.32
N GLY A 147 11.51 2.06 8.32
CA GLY A 147 11.67 3.01 9.42
C GLY A 147 10.48 3.06 10.39
N LEU A 148 9.73 1.96 10.53
CA LEU A 148 8.68 1.83 11.54
C LEU A 148 9.33 1.75 12.95
N GLU A 149 9.63 2.88 13.57
CA GLU A 149 9.91 2.96 15.00
C GLU A 149 8.58 2.99 15.77
N SER A 150 8.23 1.87 16.40
CA SER A 150 7.20 1.86 17.44
C SER A 150 7.81 2.39 18.73
N THR A 151 7.47 3.62 19.11
CA THR A 151 7.45 3.96 20.54
C THR A 151 6.50 3.00 21.24
N GLN A 152 7.05 2.26 22.20
CA GLN A 152 6.45 1.36 23.18
C GLN A 152 6.68 -0.15 22.97
N SER A 153 7.39 -0.69 23.96
CA SER A 153 7.37 -2.05 24.50
C SER A 153 6.23 -2.94 23.96
N MET A 154 6.62 -4.10 23.42
CA MET A 154 5.77 -5.25 23.14
C MET A 154 5.19 -5.87 24.43
N SER A 155 4.46 -5.10 25.23
CA SER A 155 3.74 -5.58 26.42
C SER A 155 2.23 -5.32 26.36
N SER A 156 1.72 -4.71 25.28
CA SER A 156 0.33 -4.21 25.26
C SER A 156 -0.41 -4.47 23.95
N ILE A 157 -0.15 -5.58 23.25
CA ILE A 157 -1.09 -6.04 22.21
C ILE A 157 -2.25 -6.72 22.95
N ARG A 158 -3.31 -5.94 23.25
CA ARG A 158 -4.64 -6.52 23.48
C ARG A 158 -5.20 -6.89 22.11
N LEU A 159 -5.10 -8.18 21.75
CA LEU A 159 -5.99 -8.75 20.75
C LEU A 159 -7.41 -8.68 21.34
N ILE A 160 -8.24 -7.81 20.78
CA ILE A 160 -9.68 -7.86 20.97
C ILE A 160 -10.18 -8.90 19.96
N PHE A 161 -10.66 -10.03 20.48
CA PHE A 161 -11.42 -11.03 19.72
C PHE A 161 -12.87 -10.57 19.57
#